data_AF-A0A6M1YM01-F1
#
_entry.id   AF-A0A6M1YM01-F1
#
_cell.length_a   1.000
_cell.length_b   1.000
_cell.length_c   1.000
_cell.angle_alpha   90.00
_cell.angle_beta   90.00
_cell.angle_gamma   90.00
#
_symmetry.space_group_name_H-M   'P 1'
#
loop_
_entity.id
_entity.type
_entity.pdbx_description
1 polymer ?
#
loop_
_entity_poly.entity_id
_entity_poly.type
_entity_poly.pdbx_seq_one_letter_code
_entity_poly.pdbx_strand_id
1 'polypeptide(L)'
;DYISDQIDAKNEVYALELIDSFYPHISKTLWFDFLKAKLKALDDISSSNEIIEKILSSLKKTPNIHLQFRILKFMVGMGDRNLFIKTFKQTTDDLKKESELKSILNILADFYIRLDRDDLEEKILNIIDKRSKIKSDQSLKKHDVDAILNILA
;
A
#
# COMPACT_ATOMS: atom_id res chain seq x y z
N ASP A 1 13.73 5.07 -1.29
CA ASP A 1 13.48 6.35 -0.61
C ASP A 1 13.97 7.52 -1.47
N TYR A 2 15.27 7.76 -1.63
CA TYR A 2 15.76 8.89 -2.46
C TYR A 2 15.09 9.06 -3.83
N ILE A 3 15.01 8.00 -4.66
CA ILE A 3 14.35 8.08 -5.98
C ILE A 3 12.85 8.42 -5.83
N SER A 4 12.18 7.89 -4.80
CA SER A 4 10.78 8.23 -4.51
C SER A 4 10.63 9.71 -4.20
N ASP A 5 11.53 10.27 -3.40
CA ASP A 5 11.51 11.68 -3.02
C ASP A 5 11.70 12.58 -4.25
N GLN A 6 12.52 12.15 -5.23
CA GLN A 6 12.65 12.85 -6.52
C GLN A 6 11.34 12.85 -7.32
N ILE A 7 10.62 11.72 -7.34
CA ILE A 7 9.29 11.64 -7.98
C ILE A 7 8.31 12.58 -7.28
N ASP A 8 8.27 12.54 -5.94
CA ASP A 8 7.35 13.36 -5.15
C ASP A 8 7.66 14.87 -5.29
N ALA A 9 8.92 15.22 -5.53
CA ALA A 9 9.37 16.58 -5.85
C ALA A 9 9.15 17.00 -7.32
N LYS A 10 8.54 16.14 -8.16
CA LYS A 10 8.34 16.34 -9.61
C LYS A 10 9.63 16.47 -10.43
N ASN A 11 10.73 15.89 -9.95
CA ASN A 11 11.98 15.75 -10.70
C ASN A 11 11.93 14.51 -11.59
N GLU A 12 10.95 14.45 -12.49
CA GLU A 12 10.55 13.25 -13.23
C GLU A 12 11.67 12.67 -14.11
N VAL A 13 12.30 13.52 -14.92
CA VAL A 13 13.39 13.12 -15.83
C VAL A 13 14.54 12.49 -15.04
N TYR A 14 14.96 13.16 -13.96
CA TYR A 14 16.05 12.68 -13.12
C TYR A 14 15.68 11.39 -12.39
N ALA A 15 14.45 11.29 -11.87
CA ALA A 15 13.98 10.06 -11.26
C ALA A 15 13.98 8.88 -12.25
N LEU A 16 13.56 9.10 -13.50
CA LEU A 16 13.59 8.09 -14.55
C LEU A 16 15.03 7.64 -14.88
N GLU A 17 15.95 8.58 -15.05
CA GLU A 17 17.37 8.26 -15.27
C GLU A 17 17.95 7.42 -14.14
N LEU A 18 17.64 7.74 -12.88
CA LEU A 18 18.06 6.95 -11.73
C LEU A 18 17.44 5.54 -11.77
N ILE A 19 16.15 5.43 -12.08
CA ILE A 19 15.48 4.14 -12.19
C ILE A 19 16.17 3.28 -13.25
N ASP A 20 16.34 3.81 -14.46
CA ASP A 20 16.86 3.04 -15.60
C ASP A 20 18.34 2.70 -15.45
N SER A 21 19.14 3.59 -14.86
CA SER A 21 20.57 3.36 -14.62
C SER A 21 20.81 2.26 -13.57
N PHE A 22 20.00 2.20 -12.50
CA PHE A 22 20.15 1.19 -11.46
C PHE A 22 19.42 -0.13 -11.75
N TYR A 23 18.36 -0.13 -12.55
CA TYR A 23 17.53 -1.32 -12.81
C TYR A 23 18.31 -2.59 -13.19
N PRO A 24 19.35 -2.54 -14.04
CA PRO A 24 20.13 -3.72 -14.41
C PRO A 24 20.99 -4.29 -13.27
N HIS A 25 21.23 -3.52 -12.22
CA HIS A 25 22.19 -3.83 -11.16
C HIS A 25 21.54 -4.26 -9.84
N ILE A 26 20.20 -4.26 -9.77
CA ILE A 26 19.45 -4.56 -8.54
C ILE A 26 18.84 -5.97 -8.57
N SER A 27 18.81 -6.61 -7.40
CA SER A 27 18.12 -7.89 -7.22
C SER A 27 16.65 -7.74 -6.84
N LYS A 28 16.25 -6.59 -6.28
CA LYS A 28 14.88 -6.30 -5.81
C LYS A 28 14.09 -5.49 -6.85
N THR A 29 13.87 -6.07 -8.03
CA THR A 29 13.24 -5.39 -9.17
C THR A 29 11.85 -4.83 -8.87
N LEU A 30 11.03 -5.52 -8.06
CA LEU A 30 9.67 -5.09 -7.72
C LEU A 30 9.59 -3.70 -7.06
N TRP A 31 10.63 -3.30 -6.31
CA TRP A 31 10.68 -1.95 -5.73
C TRP A 31 10.87 -0.89 -6.80
N PHE A 32 11.66 -1.19 -7.84
CA PHE A 32 11.86 -0.28 -8.96
C PHE A 32 10.69 -0.30 -9.93
N ASP A 33 10.03 -1.45 -10.10
CA ASP A 33 8.75 -1.51 -10.82
C ASP A 33 7.71 -0.61 -10.16
N PHE A 34 7.66 -0.60 -8.83
CA PHE A 34 6.79 0.33 -8.09
C PHE A 34 7.18 1.80 -8.30
N LEU A 35 8.48 2.13 -8.34
CA LEU A 35 8.92 3.49 -8.65
C LEU A 35 8.54 3.90 -10.09
N LYS A 36 8.62 2.97 -11.05
CA LYS A 36 8.12 3.17 -12.43
C LYS A 36 6.62 3.40 -12.43
N ALA A 37 5.85 2.64 -11.65
CA ALA A 37 4.41 2.85 -11.51
C ALA A 37 4.09 4.23 -10.92
N LYS A 38 4.80 4.65 -9.87
CA LYS A 38 4.64 5.99 -9.27
C LYS A 38 4.89 7.09 -10.29
N LEU A 39 5.99 7.00 -11.04
CA LEU A 39 6.33 7.97 -12.07
C LEU A 39 5.27 7.99 -13.18
N LYS A 40 4.84 6.82 -13.65
CA LYS A 40 3.84 6.69 -14.71
C LYS A 40 2.48 7.29 -14.33
N ALA A 41 2.11 7.25 -13.05
CA ALA A 41 0.85 7.81 -12.57
C ALA A 41 0.74 9.32 -12.69
N LEU A 42 1.86 10.04 -12.87
CA LEU A 42 1.85 11.48 -13.09
C LEU A 42 1.17 11.86 -14.41
N ASP A 43 1.29 11.00 -15.43
CA ASP A 43 0.71 11.22 -16.75
C ASP A 43 -0.43 10.24 -17.10
N ASP A 44 -0.37 9.02 -16.58
CA ASP A 44 -1.27 7.93 -16.94
C ASP A 44 -1.49 6.95 -15.78
N ILE A 45 -2.54 7.23 -15.01
CA ILE A 45 -2.96 6.43 -13.85
C ILE A 45 -3.35 5.01 -14.29
N SER A 46 -3.96 4.83 -15.46
CA SER A 46 -4.39 3.51 -15.95
C SER A 46 -3.18 2.60 -16.18
N SER A 47 -2.17 3.08 -16.90
CA SER A 47 -0.91 2.34 -17.08
C SER A 47 -0.19 2.08 -15.75
N SER A 48 -0.23 3.03 -14.81
CA SER A 48 0.33 2.83 -13.47
C SER A 48 -0.35 1.66 -12.75
N ASN A 49 -1.68 1.61 -12.79
CA ASN A 49 -2.47 0.54 -12.19
C ASN A 49 -2.13 -0.83 -12.80
N GLU A 50 -1.91 -0.91 -14.12
CA GLU A 50 -1.47 -2.16 -14.76
C GLU A 50 -0.10 -2.65 -14.25
N ILE A 51 0.84 -1.73 -14.03
CA ILE A 51 2.15 -2.07 -13.44
C ILE A 51 1.96 -2.56 -12.01
N ILE A 52 1.11 -1.90 -11.21
CA ILE A 52 0.77 -2.32 -9.85
C ILE A 52 0.16 -3.73 -9.85
N GLU A 53 -0.77 -4.05 -10.76
CA GLU A 53 -1.35 -5.39 -10.84
C GLU A 53 -0.30 -6.49 -11.12
N LYS A 54 0.68 -6.20 -11.96
CA LYS A 54 1.81 -7.12 -12.23
C LYS A 54 2.67 -7.32 -10.99
N ILE A 55 2.94 -6.24 -10.24
CA ILE A 55 3.69 -6.30 -8.97
C ILE A 55 2.91 -7.15 -7.95
N LEU A 56 1.61 -6.90 -7.77
CA LEU A 56 0.77 -7.63 -6.83
C LEU A 56 0.68 -9.12 -7.16
N SER A 57 0.63 -9.48 -8.44
CA SER A 57 0.65 -10.87 -8.88
C SER A 57 1.95 -11.58 -8.51
N SER A 58 3.08 -10.86 -8.52
CA SER A 58 4.38 -11.38 -8.06
C SER A 58 4.42 -11.51 -6.53
N LEU A 59 3.86 -10.53 -5.82
CA LEU A 59 3.79 -10.52 -4.35
C LEU A 59 2.93 -11.66 -3.79
N LYS A 60 1.94 -12.17 -4.53
CA LYS A 60 1.20 -13.39 -4.13
C LYS A 60 2.11 -14.61 -3.94
N LYS A 61 3.18 -14.71 -4.74
CA LYS A 61 4.13 -15.84 -4.68
C LYS A 61 5.24 -15.59 -3.66
N THR A 62 5.65 -14.33 -3.52
CA THR A 62 6.73 -13.94 -2.60
C THR A 62 6.30 -12.66 -1.88
N PRO A 63 5.57 -12.80 -0.76
CA PRO A 63 5.05 -11.66 -0.01
C PRO A 63 6.13 -10.68 0.43
N ASN A 64 5.83 -9.39 0.36
CA ASN A 64 6.66 -8.32 0.88
C ASN A 64 5.79 -7.23 1.47
N ILE A 65 5.56 -7.33 2.78
CA ILE A 65 4.63 -6.46 3.50
C ILE A 65 5.00 -4.98 3.40
N HIS A 66 6.30 -4.66 3.39
CA HIS A 66 6.76 -3.29 3.27
C HIS A 66 6.42 -2.69 1.90
N LEU A 67 6.58 -3.46 0.83
CA LEU A 67 6.21 -3.01 -0.51
C LEU A 67 4.68 -2.89 -0.65
N GLN A 68 3.92 -3.85 -0.13
CA GLN A 68 2.46 -3.82 -0.12
C GLN A 68 1.93 -2.56 0.59
N PHE A 69 2.47 -2.20 1.74
CA PHE A 69 2.10 -0.96 2.45
C PHE A 69 2.47 0.30 1.66
N ARG A 70 3.61 0.32 0.98
CA ARG A 70 3.99 1.46 0.14
C ARG A 70 3.04 1.62 -1.06
N ILE A 71 2.64 0.52 -1.68
CA ILE A 71 1.63 0.50 -2.75
C ILE A 71 0.30 1.03 -2.22
N LEU A 72 -0.22 0.50 -1.09
CA LEU A 72 -1.48 0.95 -0.53
C LEU A 72 -1.49 2.45 -0.21
N LYS A 73 -0.43 2.97 0.43
CA LYS A 73 -0.29 4.41 0.71
C LYS A 73 -0.29 5.25 -0.56
N PHE A 74 0.39 4.81 -1.60
CA PHE A 74 0.38 5.48 -2.90
C PHE A 74 -1.03 5.49 -3.50
N MET A 75 -1.74 4.37 -3.42
CA MET A 75 -3.07 4.23 -3.98
C MET A 75 -4.15 5.07 -3.27
N VAL A 76 -3.96 5.42 -1.99
CA VAL A 76 -4.86 6.37 -1.30
C VAL A 76 -4.93 7.71 -2.03
N GLY A 77 -3.83 8.17 -2.63
CA GLY A 77 -3.77 9.46 -3.30
C GLY A 77 -4.15 9.43 -4.78
N MET A 78 -3.78 8.37 -5.51
CA MET A 78 -3.84 8.34 -6.98
C MET A 78 -4.31 7.01 -7.57
N GLY A 79 -4.69 6.03 -6.75
CA GLY A 79 -5.01 4.68 -7.20
C GLY A 79 -6.48 4.47 -7.55
N ASP A 80 -6.74 3.42 -8.33
CA ASP A 80 -8.10 2.92 -8.54
C ASP A 80 -8.67 2.30 -7.25
N ARG A 81 -9.94 2.61 -6.96
CA ARG A 81 -10.63 2.13 -5.75
C ARG A 81 -10.73 0.61 -5.69
N ASN A 82 -11.08 -0.04 -6.80
CA ASN A 82 -11.25 -1.49 -6.80
C ASN A 82 -9.90 -2.18 -6.61
N LEU A 83 -8.86 -1.66 -7.26
CA LEU A 83 -7.50 -2.14 -7.10
C LEU A 83 -7.01 -1.89 -5.66
N PHE A 84 -7.37 -0.78 -5.01
CA PHE A 84 -7.03 -0.52 -3.61
C PHE A 84 -7.63 -1.60 -2.71
N ILE A 85 -8.93 -1.86 -2.84
CA ILE A 85 -9.64 -2.87 -2.03
C ILE A 85 -9.04 -4.26 -2.27
N LYS A 86 -8.76 -4.61 -3.53
CA LYS A 86 -8.09 -5.88 -3.90
C LYS A 86 -6.71 -5.99 -3.25
N THR A 87 -5.92 -4.93 -3.31
CA THR A 87 -4.59 -4.86 -2.70
C THR A 87 -4.66 -4.97 -1.18
N PHE A 88 -5.63 -4.30 -0.56
CA PHE A 88 -5.84 -4.33 0.87
C PHE A 88 -6.14 -5.76 1.34
N LYS A 89 -7.10 -6.43 0.69
CA LYS A 89 -7.44 -7.84 0.97
C LYS A 89 -6.24 -8.78 0.83
N GLN A 90 -5.46 -8.62 -0.24
CA GLN A 90 -4.24 -9.41 -0.40
C GLN A 90 -3.21 -9.13 0.71
N THR A 91 -3.07 -7.86 1.10
CA THR A 91 -2.09 -7.46 2.12
C THR A 91 -2.50 -7.97 3.50
N THR A 92 -3.80 -8.04 3.80
CA THR A 92 -4.29 -8.56 5.08
C THR A 92 -3.94 -10.02 5.31
N ASP A 93 -3.83 -10.82 4.26
CA ASP A 93 -3.44 -12.25 4.34
C ASP A 93 -1.98 -12.43 4.80
N ASP A 94 -1.13 -11.43 4.55
CA ASP A 94 0.31 -11.47 4.83
C ASP A 94 0.68 -10.86 6.21
N LEU A 95 -0.30 -10.30 6.93
CA LEU A 95 -0.06 -9.67 8.24
C LEU A 95 0.27 -10.71 9.30
N LYS A 96 1.26 -10.39 10.13
CA LYS A 96 1.74 -11.27 11.20
C LYS A 96 1.67 -10.60 12.56
N LYS A 97 1.86 -9.28 12.64
CA LYS A 97 2.01 -8.55 13.90
C LYS A 97 0.96 -7.46 14.08
N GLU A 98 0.64 -7.17 15.32
CA GLU A 98 -0.25 -6.06 15.69
C GLU A 98 0.19 -4.72 15.10
N SER A 99 1.51 -4.45 15.05
CA SER A 99 2.04 -3.24 14.42
C SER A 99 1.66 -3.11 12.94
N GLU A 100 1.63 -4.23 12.22
CA GLU A 100 1.29 -4.26 10.80
C GLU A 100 -0.21 -4.05 10.61
N LEU A 101 -1.03 -4.64 11.48
CA LEU A 101 -2.48 -4.41 11.51
C LEU A 101 -2.83 -2.95 11.80
N LYS A 102 -2.23 -2.35 12.82
CA LYS A 102 -2.40 -0.92 13.12
C LYS A 102 -1.97 -0.06 11.92
N SER A 103 -0.86 -0.42 11.27
CA SER A 103 -0.38 0.30 10.09
C SER A 103 -1.37 0.25 8.93
N ILE A 104 -1.92 -0.92 8.61
CA ILE A 104 -2.87 -1.05 7.50
C ILE A 104 -4.23 -0.39 7.82
N LEU A 105 -4.66 -0.39 9.08
CA LEU A 105 -5.86 0.31 9.51
C LEU A 105 -5.74 1.82 9.36
N ASN A 106 -4.57 2.40 9.68
CA ASN A 106 -4.32 3.82 9.42
C ASN A 106 -4.42 4.13 7.92
N ILE A 107 -3.86 3.27 7.05
CA ILE A 107 -3.98 3.46 5.59
C ILE A 107 -5.44 3.35 5.13
N LEU A 108 -6.24 2.47 5.76
CA LEU A 108 -7.67 2.34 5.45
C LEU A 108 -8.47 3.56 5.92
N ALA A 109 -8.12 4.14 7.07
CA ALA A 109 -8.72 5.40 7.53
C ALA A 109 -8.40 6.53 6.54
N ASP A 110 -7.14 6.70 6.16
CA ASP A 110 -6.71 7.68 5.14
C ASP A 110 -7.47 7.50 3.82
N PHE A 111 -7.73 6.26 3.42
CA PHE A 111 -8.51 5.94 2.23
C PHE A 111 -9.97 6.41 2.34
N TYR A 112 -10.63 6.19 3.48
CA TYR A 112 -12.02 6.62 3.66
C TYR A 112 -12.18 8.12 3.88
N ILE A 113 -11.18 8.78 4.49
CA ILE A 113 -11.09 10.25 4.53
C ILE A 113 -11.11 10.80 3.10
N ARG A 114 -10.29 10.23 2.20
CA ARG A 114 -10.25 10.66 0.79
C ARG A 114 -11.53 10.43 0.02
N LEU A 115 -12.41 9.55 0.50
CA LEU A 115 -13.71 9.26 -0.10
C LEU A 115 -14.86 10.03 0.57
N ASP A 116 -14.57 10.93 1.51
CA ASP A 116 -15.57 11.65 2.32
C ASP A 116 -16.54 10.68 3.02
N ARG A 117 -16.00 9.57 3.56
CA ARG A 117 -16.74 8.51 4.28
C ARG A 117 -16.40 8.52 5.76
N ASP A 118 -16.72 9.64 6.42
CA ASP A 118 -16.49 9.87 7.86
C ASP A 118 -17.09 8.74 8.72
N ASP A 119 -18.23 8.16 8.29
CA ASP A 119 -18.90 7.05 8.98
C ASP A 119 -18.05 5.77 9.04
N LEU A 120 -17.23 5.53 8.01
CA LEU A 120 -16.33 4.38 7.93
C LEU A 120 -14.98 4.69 8.57
N GLU A 121 -14.48 5.91 8.41
CA GLU A 121 -13.30 6.41 9.12
C GLU A 121 -13.48 6.27 10.64
N GLU A 122 -14.58 6.77 11.20
CA GLU A 122 -14.84 6.74 12.64
C GLU A 122 -14.88 5.29 13.17
N LYS A 123 -15.48 4.36 12.40
CA LYS A 123 -15.47 2.93 12.75
C LYS A 123 -14.05 2.37 12.83
N ILE A 124 -13.18 2.76 11.91
CA ILE A 124 -11.77 2.32 11.88
C ILE A 124 -10.99 2.93 13.03
N LEU A 125 -11.15 4.23 13.29
CA LEU A 125 -10.50 4.91 14.42
C LEU A 125 -10.90 4.26 15.76
N ASN A 126 -12.18 3.92 15.93
CA ASN A 126 -12.67 3.18 17.09
C ASN A 126 -12.03 1.78 17.23
N ILE A 127 -11.76 1.09 16.12
CA ILE A 127 -11.02 -0.19 16.15
C ILE A 127 -9.57 0.05 16.56
N ILE A 128 -8.90 1.05 16.00
CA ILE A 128 -7.52 1.40 16.33
C ILE A 128 -7.41 1.71 17.83
N ASP A 129 -8.33 2.50 18.39
CA ASP A 129 -8.34 2.85 19.81
C ASP A 129 -8.50 1.63 20.73
N LYS A 130 -9.45 0.74 20.42
CA LYS A 130 -9.63 -0.53 21.17
C LYS A 130 -8.37 -1.39 21.16
N ARG A 131 -7.60 -1.34 20.07
CA ARG A 131 -6.35 -2.09 19.90
C ARG A 131 -5.11 -1.37 20.42
N SER A 132 -5.22 -0.11 20.86
CA SER A 132 -4.09 0.69 21.35
C SER A 132 -3.29 0.00 22.46
N LYS A 133 -3.99 -0.72 23.35
CA LYS A 133 -3.43 -1.44 24.50
C LYS A 133 -2.72 -2.75 24.14
N ILE A 134 -2.91 -3.26 22.91
CA ILE A 134 -2.27 -4.49 22.43
C ILE A 134 -0.82 -4.18 22.05
N LYS A 135 0.12 -5.01 22.52
CA LYS A 135 1.54 -4.84 22.24
C LYS A 135 1.83 -5.02 20.74
N SER A 136 2.67 -4.15 20.19
CA SER A 136 2.97 -4.06 18.75
C SER A 136 3.57 -5.34 18.16
N ASP A 137 4.36 -6.07 18.94
CA ASP A 137 5.03 -7.31 18.56
C ASP A 137 4.15 -8.56 18.71
N GLN A 138 2.94 -8.40 19.28
CA GLN A 138 2.01 -9.51 19.45
C GLN A 138 1.60 -10.09 18.10
N SER A 139 1.62 -11.42 18.00
CA SER A 139 1.15 -12.13 16.81
C SER A 139 -0.35 -11.95 16.63
N LEU A 140 -0.77 -11.74 15.39
CA LEU A 140 -2.18 -11.63 15.02
C LEU A 140 -2.89 -12.98 15.07
N LYS A 141 -4.17 -12.95 15.42
CA LYS A 141 -5.09 -14.09 15.28
C LYS A 141 -5.96 -13.86 14.05
N LYS A 142 -6.40 -14.95 13.42
CA LYS A 142 -7.21 -14.89 12.19
C LYS A 142 -8.48 -14.01 12.32
N HIS A 143 -9.18 -14.11 13.45
CA HIS A 143 -10.38 -13.32 13.71
C HIS A 143 -10.13 -11.81 13.80
N ASP A 144 -8.90 -11.38 14.11
CA ASP A 144 -8.53 -9.96 14.12
C ASP A 144 -8.62 -9.36 12.70
N VAL A 145 -8.27 -10.18 11.69
CA VAL A 145 -8.26 -9.80 10.29
C VAL A 145 -9.67 -9.89 9.69
N ASP A 146 -10.41 -10.96 9.98
CA ASP A 146 -11.78 -11.18 9.47
C ASP A 146 -12.73 -10.03 9.84
N ALA A 147 -12.59 -9.49 11.06
CA ALA A 147 -13.41 -8.35 11.52
C ALA A 147 -13.20 -7.08 10.68
N ILE A 148 -12.00 -6.87 10.13
CA ILE A 148 -11.65 -5.69 9.33
C ILE A 148 -12.15 -5.86 7.90
N LEU A 149 -12.06 -7.08 7.35
CA LEU A 149 -12.54 -7.38 6.00
C LEU A 149 -14.05 -7.12 5.84
N ASN A 150 -14.81 -7.27 6.93
CA ASN A 150 -16.25 -6.96 6.95
C ASN A 150 -16.57 -5.46 6.79
N ILE A 151 -15.60 -4.56 7.03
CA ILE A 151 -15.78 -3.10 6.86
C ILE A 151 -15.73 -2.72 5.36
N LEU A 152 -15.14 -3.59 4.53
CA LEU A 152 -15.01 -3.38 3.09
C LEU A 152 -16.21 -3.92 2.28
N ALA A 153 -17.15 -4.62 2.94
CA ALA A 153 -18.34 -5.20 2.34
C ALA A 153 -19.51 -4.21 2.39
#